data_AF-A0A1F7IBN2-F1
#
_entry.id   AF-A0A1F7IBN2-F1
#
_cell.length_a   1.000
_cell.length_b   1.000
_cell.length_c   1.000
_cell.angle_alpha   90.00
_cell.angle_beta   90.00
_cell.angle_gamma   90.00
#
_symmetry.space_group_name_H-M   'P 1'
#
loop_
_entity.id
_entity.type
_entity.pdbx_description
1 polymer ?
#
loop_
_entity_poly.entity_id
_entity_poly.type
_entity_poly.pdbx_seq_one_letter_code
_entity_poly.pdbx_strand_id
1 'polypeptide(L)' 'MCYNCGCGVPDDDMGKGKISEGGASLTEDDFKLLAEKWSMSEEEAKQNVLDLLKKVLAKN' A
#
# COMPACT_ATOMS: atom_id res chain seq x y z
N MET A 1 -6.99 9.46 -1.29
CA MET A 1 -7.15 8.10 -0.77
C MET A 1 -5.98 7.26 -1.14
N CYS A 2 -5.16 7.07 -0.12
CA CYS A 2 -4.67 5.77 0.28
C CYS A 2 -5.23 4.60 -0.54
N TYR A 3 -4.34 3.70 -0.92
CA TYR A 3 -4.55 2.54 -1.77
C TYR A 3 -5.80 1.72 -1.41
N ASN A 4 -6.22 1.72 -0.14
CA ASN A 4 -7.35 0.94 0.34
C ASN A 4 -8.72 1.62 0.23
N CYS A 5 -8.82 2.91 -0.08
CA CYS A 5 -10.12 3.56 -0.15
C CYS A 5 -10.61 3.83 -1.60
N GLY A 6 -9.70 3.98 -2.57
CA GLY A 6 -10.06 3.90 -4.00
C GLY A 6 -10.45 5.20 -4.74
N CYS A 7 -10.19 6.41 -4.23
CA CYS A 7 -10.36 7.66 -5.00
C CYS A 7 -9.14 8.06 -5.84
N GLY A 8 -8.07 7.26 -5.82
CA GLY A 8 -6.89 7.49 -6.66
C GLY A 8 -5.96 8.61 -6.20
N VAL A 9 -5.87 8.89 -4.89
CA VAL A 9 -4.94 9.90 -4.34
C VAL A 9 -4.07 9.25 -3.25
N PRO A 10 -3.03 8.49 -3.60
CA PRO A 10 -2.33 7.57 -2.70
C PRO A 10 -1.57 8.24 -1.55
N ASP A 11 -1.26 9.53 -1.66
CA ASP A 11 -0.57 10.32 -0.64
C ASP A 11 -1.51 10.95 0.41
N ASP A 12 -2.83 10.87 0.19
CA ASP A 12 -3.83 11.46 1.08
C ASP A 12 -4.49 10.38 1.96
N ASP A 13 -4.23 10.48 3.27
CA ASP A 13 -4.74 9.59 4.30
C ASP A 13 -6.20 9.87 4.70
N MET A 14 -6.80 10.94 4.15
CA MET A 14 -8.16 11.41 4.41
C MET A 14 -8.48 11.59 5.89
N GLY A 15 -7.49 11.94 6.72
CA GLY A 15 -7.64 12.09 8.18
C GLY A 15 -7.86 10.77 8.92
N LYS A 16 -7.52 9.63 8.32
CA LYS A 16 -7.57 8.30 8.96
C LYS A 16 -6.22 7.82 9.50
N GLY A 17 -5.15 8.60 9.31
CA GLY A 17 -3.79 8.25 9.72
C GLY A 17 -3.19 7.14 8.87
N LYS A 18 -1.86 7.13 8.72
CA LYS A 18 -1.12 6.09 7.99
C LYS A 18 -1.06 4.79 8.78
N ILE A 19 -1.07 3.64 8.10
CA ILE A 19 -0.97 2.33 8.77
C ILE A 19 0.34 2.19 9.57
N SER A 20 1.45 2.68 9.02
CA SER A 20 2.77 2.69 9.68
C SER A 20 2.79 3.47 11.01
N GLU A 21 1.85 4.38 11.21
CA GLU A 21 1.72 5.23 12.40
C GLU A 21 0.54 4.80 13.30
N GLY A 22 -0.09 3.65 13.02
CA GLY A 22 -1.22 3.13 13.79
C GLY A 22 -2.60 3.60 13.32
N GLY A 23 -2.68 4.27 12.17
CA GLY A 23 -3.93 4.64 11.49
C GLY A 23 -4.49 3.53 10.57
N ALA A 24 -5.37 3.91 9.65
CA ALA A 24 -6.12 2.98 8.79
C ALA A 24 -5.95 3.19 7.27
N SER A 25 -5.11 4.15 6.86
CA SER A 25 -4.86 4.46 5.46
C SER A 25 -3.55 3.85 4.98
N LEU A 26 -3.61 3.00 3.96
CA LEU A 26 -2.42 2.52 3.25
C LEU A 26 -1.98 3.57 2.23
N THR A 27 -0.92 4.32 2.51
CA THR A 27 -0.44 5.44 1.70
C THR A 27 0.84 5.10 0.94
N GLU A 28 1.30 6.02 0.10
CA GLU A 28 2.59 5.91 -0.58
C GLU A 28 3.76 5.75 0.39
N ASP A 29 3.75 6.48 1.51
CA ASP A 29 4.81 6.39 2.51
C ASP A 29 4.88 5.02 3.19
N ASP A 30 3.74 4.33 3.31
CA ASP A 30 3.73 2.95 3.80
C ASP A 30 4.42 1.99 2.83
N PHE A 31 4.29 2.21 1.51
CA PHE A 31 5.05 1.47 0.50
C PHE A 31 6.55 1.77 0.53
N LYS A 32 6.95 3.00 0.83
CA LYS A 32 8.37 3.36 1.05
C LYS A 32 8.96 2.60 2.23
N LEU A 33 8.24 2.59 3.36
CA LEU A 33 8.66 1.87 4.55
C LEU A 33 8.74 0.36 4.30
N LEU A 34 7.77 -0.20 3.56
CA LEU A 34 7.80 -1.61 3.16
C LEU A 34 9.02 -1.92 2.28
N ALA A 35 9.30 -1.08 1.28
CA ALA A 35 10.45 -1.26 0.40
C ALA A 35 11.77 -1.26 1.19
N GLU A 36 11.94 -0.31 2.13
CA GLU A 36 13.11 -0.23 3.01
C GLU A 36 13.24 -1.49 3.89
N LYS A 37 12.16 -1.89 4.58
CA LYS A 37 12.16 -3.05 5.49
C LYS A 37 12.48 -4.36 4.79
N TRP A 38 12.20 -4.45 3.49
CA TRP A 38 12.38 -5.65 2.68
C TRP A 38 13.57 -5.57 1.73
N SER A 39 14.40 -4.52 1.82
CA SER A 39 15.58 -4.30 0.97
C SER A 39 15.27 -4.42 -0.52
N MET A 40 14.16 -3.82 -0.97
CA MET A 40 13.73 -3.78 -2.37
C MET A 40 13.33 -2.36 -2.77
N SER A 41 13.06 -2.13 -4.06
CA SER A 41 12.52 -0.86 -4.53
C SER A 41 11.02 -0.71 -4.20
N GLU A 42 10.55 0.53 -4.17
CA GLU A 42 9.11 0.85 -4.00
C GLU A 42 8.25 0.22 -5.11
N GLU A 43 8.77 0.20 -6.34
CA GLU A 43 8.10 -0.40 -7.50
C GLU A 43 7.96 -1.92 -7.34
N GLU A 44 9.04 -2.61 -6.95
CA GLU A 44 9.00 -4.05 -6.66
C GLU A 44 8.03 -4.38 -5.53
N ALA A 45 8.01 -3.57 -4.45
CA ALA A 45 7.08 -3.76 -3.34
C ALA A 45 5.62 -3.67 -3.81
N LYS A 46 5.28 -2.65 -4.59
CA LYS A 46 3.93 -2.47 -5.16
C LYS A 46 3.55 -3.60 -6.12
N GLN A 47 4.48 -4.01 -6.99
CA GLN A 47 4.25 -5.07 -7.96
C GLN A 47 4.00 -6.41 -7.26
N ASN A 48 4.80 -6.75 -6.24
CA ASN A 48 4.63 -7.95 -5.44
C ASN A 48 3.27 -7.98 -4.72
N VAL A 49 2.85 -6.85 -4.14
CA VAL A 49 1.53 -6.72 -3.50
C VAL A 49 0.41 -6.91 -4.52
N LEU A 50 0.49 -6.27 -5.69
CA LEU A 50 -0.50 -6.41 -6.75
C LEU A 50 -0.61 -7.85 -7.26
N ASP A 51 0.52 -8.53 -7.47
CA ASP A 51 0.54 -9.91 -7.96
C ASP A 51 -0.05 -10.88 -6.96
N LEU A 52 0.22 -10.69 -5.66
CA LEU A 52 -0.40 -11.50 -4.62
C LEU A 52 -1.91 -11.25 -4.55
N LEU A 53 -2.35 -10.00 -4.57
CA LEU A 53 -3.78 -9.65 -4.58
C LEU A 53 -4.50 -10.28 -5.77
N LYS A 54 -3.93 -10.18 -6.99
CA LYS A 54 -4.48 -10.84 -8.18
C LYS A 54 -4.59 -12.36 -8.00
N LYS A 55 -3.57 -13.01 -7.47
CA LYS A 55 -3.57 -14.47 -7.21
C LYS A 55 -4.64 -14.88 -6.20
N VAL A 56 -4.85 -14.08 -5.15
CA VAL A 56 -5.84 -14.37 -4.10
C VAL A 56 -7.26 -14.11 -4.60
N LEU A 57 -7.48 -13.03 -5.36
CA LEU A 57 -8.80 -12.68 -5.88
C LEU A 57 -9.23 -13.52 -7.08
N ALA A 58 -8.29 -13.98 -7.92
CA ALA A 58 -8.57 -14.88 -9.04
C ALA A 58 -8.87 -16.32 -8.60
N LYS A 59 -8.69 -16.65 -7.30
CA LYS A 59 -9.03 -17.96 -6.73
C LYS A 59 -10.51 -18.11 -6.32
N ASN A 60 -11.38 -17.23 -6.81
CA ASN A 60 -12.83 -17.31 -6.61
C ASN A 60 -13.55 -17.74 -7.88
#